data_AF-A0A0B1SBJ5-F1
#
_entry.id   AF-A0A0B1SBJ5-F1
#
_cell.length_a   1.000
_cell.length_b   1.000
_cell.length_c   1.000
_cell.angle_alpha   90.00
_cell.angle_beta   90.00
_cell.angle_gamma   90.00
#
_symmetry.space_group_name_H-M   'P 1'
#
loop_
_entity.id
_entity.type
_entity.pdbx_description
1 polymer ?
#
loop_
_entity_poly.entity_id
_entity_poly.type
_entity_poly.pdbx_seq_one_letter_code
_entity_poly.pdbx_strand_id
1 'polypeptide(L)'
;MTRLLAGRGSRASSQASIPMLGDEEPVYEAPPSSASGSYSSKRSSGCNSVKVTVNVDLKGTISNAICPDNEIIIGFLAIPGKETTWEELDQQIFSLFEAYIARIDPDHHLGLHCSESVIGYQMGDVVREKGATPPGQIPEDVLAPTTTVRMFLRGAAQHAVDSLVLECLPRKQEDYSHIMEMFQNKLSQCSYISERFDCMTE
;
A
#
# COMPACT_ATOMS: atom_id res chain seq x y z
N MET A 1 -65.88 -1.10 2.35
CA MET A 1 -65.83 -2.17 1.33
C MET A 1 -66.88 -1.88 0.29
N THR A 2 -66.50 -1.31 -0.84
CA THR A 2 -67.45 -1.02 -1.93
C THR A 2 -66.74 -1.30 -3.25
N ARG A 3 -67.21 -2.35 -3.93
CA ARG A 3 -66.86 -2.68 -5.32
C ARG A 3 -67.57 -1.71 -6.26
N LEU A 4 -66.97 -1.36 -7.38
CA LEU A 4 -67.70 -1.18 -8.65
C LEU A 4 -66.78 -1.51 -9.83
N LEU A 5 -67.34 -2.32 -10.73
CA LEU A 5 -66.74 -2.91 -11.93
C LEU A 5 -66.93 -2.00 -13.15
N ALA A 6 -65.96 -2.11 -14.07
CA ALA A 6 -66.08 -2.17 -15.52
C ALA A 6 -66.81 -1.05 -16.30
N GLY A 7 -66.15 -0.58 -17.36
CA GLY A 7 -66.87 -0.05 -18.52
C GLY A 7 -66.04 0.78 -19.49
N ARG A 8 -65.66 0.14 -20.61
CA ARG A 8 -65.61 0.66 -22.00
C ARG A 8 -65.78 2.18 -22.13
N GLY A 9 -64.87 2.92 -22.75
CA GLY A 9 -64.41 2.72 -24.13
C GLY A 9 -64.69 4.01 -24.92
N SER A 10 -63.66 4.47 -25.62
CA SER A 10 -63.66 5.30 -26.85
C SER A 10 -64.63 6.47 -27.00
N ARG A 11 -64.05 7.66 -27.25
CA ARG A 11 -64.34 8.63 -28.36
C ARG A 11 -63.76 10.00 -27.94
N ALA A 12 -62.75 10.56 -28.62
CA ALA A 12 -62.84 11.36 -29.85
C ALA A 12 -63.95 12.44 -29.73
N SER A 13 -63.78 13.74 -29.97
CA SER A 13 -62.82 14.48 -30.78
C SER A 13 -63.06 16.01 -30.57
N SER A 14 -62.04 16.80 -30.87
CA SER A 14 -62.10 18.14 -31.50
C SER A 14 -62.38 19.42 -30.69
N GLN A 15 -61.33 20.26 -30.70
CA GLN A 15 -61.29 21.70 -31.00
C GLN A 15 -62.01 22.71 -30.10
N ALA A 16 -61.19 23.53 -29.43
CA ALA A 16 -61.33 24.98 -29.50
C ALA A 16 -59.93 25.63 -29.38
N SER A 17 -59.71 26.64 -30.21
CA SER A 17 -58.43 27.26 -30.54
C SER A 17 -58.02 28.38 -29.56
N ILE A 18 -56.71 28.62 -29.53
CA ILE A 18 -55.94 29.59 -28.73
C ILE A 18 -56.39 31.05 -28.94
N PRO A 19 -56.24 31.92 -27.92
CA PRO A 19 -55.49 33.16 -28.16
C PRO A 19 -54.28 33.32 -27.23
N MET A 20 -53.19 33.79 -27.84
CA MET A 20 -51.91 34.14 -27.24
C MET A 20 -52.04 35.39 -26.36
N LEU A 21 -51.56 35.30 -25.12
CA LEU A 21 -50.84 36.37 -24.43
C LEU A 21 -49.72 35.71 -23.62
N GLY A 22 -48.47 36.00 -23.97
CA GLY A 22 -47.30 35.78 -23.09
C GLY A 22 -47.36 36.74 -21.90
N ASP A 23 -46.51 36.66 -20.89
CA ASP A 23 -45.20 36.02 -20.77
C ASP A 23 -44.86 36.12 -19.27
N GLU A 24 -44.96 35.04 -18.47
CA GLU A 24 -44.43 34.98 -17.08
C GLU A 24 -44.79 33.66 -16.35
N GLU A 25 -44.39 32.50 -16.89
CA GLU A 25 -44.24 31.31 -16.04
C GLU A 25 -42.84 31.30 -15.42
N PRO A 26 -42.70 31.14 -14.10
CA PRO A 26 -41.41 30.80 -13.53
C PRO A 26 -41.02 29.44 -14.08
N VAL A 27 -40.08 29.45 -15.03
CA VAL A 27 -39.28 28.28 -15.31
C VAL A 27 -38.71 27.86 -13.96
N TYR A 28 -39.19 26.73 -13.46
CA TYR A 28 -38.45 25.91 -12.52
C TYR A 28 -37.13 25.64 -13.20
N GLU A 29 -36.16 26.53 -12.96
CA GLU A 29 -34.78 26.35 -13.31
C GLU A 29 -34.38 25.09 -12.55
N ALA A 30 -34.37 23.96 -13.27
CA ALA A 30 -33.70 22.78 -12.80
C ALA A 30 -32.34 23.30 -12.33
N PRO A 31 -32.00 23.17 -11.03
CA PRO A 31 -30.75 23.71 -10.53
C PRO A 31 -29.68 23.20 -11.49
N PRO A 32 -28.80 24.08 -12.02
CA PRO A 32 -27.75 23.64 -12.91
C PRO A 32 -27.13 22.46 -12.21
N SER A 33 -27.19 21.29 -12.85
CA SER A 33 -26.65 20.02 -12.36
C SER A 33 -25.32 20.40 -11.77
N SER A 34 -25.29 20.58 -10.44
CA SER A 34 -24.29 21.43 -9.84
C SER A 34 -23.05 20.71 -10.18
N ALA A 35 -22.23 21.35 -11.05
CA ALA A 35 -21.09 20.74 -11.70
C ALA A 35 -20.47 19.93 -10.60
N SER A 36 -20.67 18.61 -10.64
CA SER A 36 -20.14 17.73 -9.60
C SER A 36 -18.71 17.96 -9.84
N GLY A 37 -18.14 18.80 -8.98
CA GLY A 37 -16.87 19.39 -9.22
C GLY A 37 -16.05 18.16 -9.43
N SER A 38 -15.62 17.97 -10.68
CA SER A 38 -14.40 17.27 -10.90
C SER A 38 -13.52 18.04 -9.94
N TYR A 39 -13.16 17.39 -8.84
CA TYR A 39 -11.81 17.51 -8.36
C TYR A 39 -10.98 17.08 -9.59
N SER A 40 -10.90 17.99 -10.57
CA SER A 40 -9.67 18.33 -11.20
C SER A 40 -8.82 18.70 -10.00
N SER A 41 -8.25 17.66 -9.38
CA SER A 41 -7.01 17.74 -8.67
C SER A 41 -6.11 18.41 -9.68
N LYS A 42 -6.05 19.73 -9.59
CA LYS A 42 -5.04 20.51 -10.28
C LYS A 42 -3.75 19.90 -9.76
N ARG A 43 -3.10 19.14 -10.65
CA ARG A 43 -1.70 18.74 -10.66
C ARG A 43 -1.24 18.00 -9.39
N SER A 44 -1.19 16.68 -9.45
CA SER A 44 0.15 16.09 -9.37
C SER A 44 0.58 15.82 -10.81
N SER A 45 1.66 16.47 -11.22
CA SER A 45 2.57 15.92 -12.22
C SER A 45 2.66 14.40 -12.05
N GLY A 46 2.63 13.65 -13.16
CA GLY A 46 2.73 12.18 -13.16
C GLY A 46 3.68 11.71 -12.06
N CYS A 47 3.19 10.82 -11.18
CA CYS A 47 3.86 10.46 -9.94
C CYS A 47 5.30 10.00 -10.22
N ASN A 48 6.26 10.93 -10.08
CA ASN A 48 7.68 10.67 -10.31
C ASN A 48 8.26 10.04 -9.02
N SER A 49 7.60 9.00 -8.54
CA SER A 49 7.95 8.29 -7.32
C SER A 49 7.81 6.79 -7.52
N VAL A 50 8.67 6.04 -6.84
CA VAL A 50 8.67 4.58 -6.83
C VAL A 50 8.16 4.07 -5.49
N LYS A 51 7.52 2.90 -5.54
CA LYS A 51 7.03 2.21 -4.34
C LYS A 51 8.20 1.58 -3.59
N VAL A 52 8.21 1.75 -2.27
CA VAL A 52 9.15 1.07 -1.38
C VAL A 52 8.39 0.07 -0.51
N THR A 53 8.82 -1.19 -0.55
CA THR A 53 8.24 -2.28 0.23
C THR A 53 9.29 -2.98 1.09
N VAL A 54 8.84 -3.68 2.13
CA VAL A 54 9.64 -4.63 2.90
C VAL A 54 9.11 -6.03 2.57
N ASN A 55 10.02 -6.94 2.22
CA ASN A 55 9.71 -8.35 2.09
C ASN A 55 9.74 -9.01 3.48
N VAL A 56 8.64 -9.68 3.83
CA VAL A 56 8.45 -10.41 5.08
C VAL A 56 8.37 -11.91 4.79
N ASP A 57 9.54 -12.54 4.61
CA ASP A 57 9.67 -13.99 4.49
C ASP A 57 10.36 -14.62 5.72
N LEU A 58 10.15 -15.93 5.92
CA LEU A 58 10.79 -16.68 7.01
C LEU A 58 12.31 -16.80 6.86
N LYS A 59 12.84 -16.66 5.64
CA LYS A 59 14.24 -16.99 5.32
C LYS A 59 15.19 -15.87 5.71
N GLY A 60 14.82 -14.62 5.43
CA GLY A 60 15.71 -13.47 5.57
C GLY A 60 16.82 -13.48 4.52
N THR A 61 16.50 -13.69 3.25
CA THR A 61 17.51 -13.66 2.17
C THR A 61 17.04 -12.76 1.06
N ILE A 62 17.93 -11.91 0.53
CA ILE A 62 17.62 -11.15 -0.67
C ILE A 62 17.38 -12.14 -1.81
N SER A 63 16.18 -12.10 -2.39
CA SER A 63 15.80 -13.03 -3.46
C SER A 63 14.94 -12.36 -4.51
N ASN A 64 15.10 -12.80 -5.76
CA ASN A 64 14.28 -12.35 -6.88
C ASN A 64 12.88 -12.99 -6.86
N ALA A 65 12.62 -13.93 -5.94
CA ALA A 65 11.33 -14.59 -5.82
C ALA A 65 10.31 -13.62 -5.21
N ILE A 66 9.39 -13.14 -6.03
CA ILE A 66 8.36 -12.20 -5.60
C ILE A 66 7.14 -12.99 -5.14
N CYS A 67 6.84 -12.95 -3.85
CA CYS A 67 5.55 -13.34 -3.30
C CYS A 67 4.80 -12.06 -2.88
N PRO A 68 3.77 -11.61 -3.63
CA PRO A 68 3.07 -10.36 -3.34
C PRO A 68 2.47 -10.29 -1.93
N ASP A 69 2.06 -11.43 -1.37
CA ASP A 69 1.48 -11.53 -0.04
C ASP A 69 2.49 -11.23 1.07
N ASN A 70 3.79 -11.39 0.76
CA ASN A 70 4.91 -11.14 1.67
C ASN A 70 5.48 -9.72 1.49
N GLU A 71 4.80 -8.79 0.80
CA GLU A 71 5.27 -7.41 0.67
C GLU A 71 4.45 -6.45 1.54
N ILE A 72 5.13 -5.65 2.36
CA ILE A 72 4.54 -4.54 3.13
C ILE A 72 4.97 -3.22 2.52
N ILE A 73 4.03 -2.38 2.09
CA ILE A 73 4.35 -1.03 1.61
C ILE A 73 4.69 -0.16 2.80
N ILE A 74 5.90 0.43 2.80
CA ILE A 74 6.36 1.32 3.86
C ILE A 74 6.39 2.79 3.43
N GLY A 75 6.40 3.05 2.13
CA GLY A 75 6.38 4.41 1.60
C GLY A 75 6.63 4.50 0.10
N PHE A 76 6.91 5.72 -0.34
CA PHE A 76 7.25 6.05 -1.71
C PHE A 76 8.47 6.96 -1.72
N LEU A 77 9.37 6.73 -2.67
CA LEU A 77 10.58 7.50 -2.86
C LEU A 77 10.45 8.32 -4.14
N ALA A 78 10.84 9.59 -4.14
CA ALA A 78 10.95 10.36 -5.38
C ALA A 78 12.02 9.71 -6.29
N ILE A 79 11.77 9.69 -7.59
CA ILE A 79 12.76 9.20 -8.56
C ILE A 79 13.97 10.15 -8.50
N PRO A 80 15.18 9.60 -8.27
CA PRO A 80 16.40 10.39 -8.13
C PRO A 80 16.70 11.17 -9.42
N GLY A 81 17.28 12.36 -9.25
CA GLY A 81 17.84 13.11 -10.37
C GLY A 81 19.22 12.58 -10.74
N LYS A 82 19.77 13.09 -11.85
CA LYS A 82 21.08 12.70 -12.38
C LYS A 82 22.25 12.84 -11.41
N GLU A 83 22.13 13.73 -10.43
CA GLU A 83 23.18 14.02 -9.45
C GLU A 83 23.06 13.17 -8.18
N THR A 84 22.00 12.38 -8.03
CA THR A 84 21.80 11.59 -6.81
C THR A 84 22.79 10.45 -6.73
N THR A 85 23.54 10.41 -5.62
CA THR A 85 24.50 9.35 -5.35
C THR A 85 23.82 8.13 -4.74
N TRP A 86 24.49 6.97 -4.78
CA TRP A 86 24.01 5.77 -4.10
C TRP A 86 23.89 5.95 -2.59
N GLU A 87 24.77 6.74 -1.99
CA GLU A 87 24.74 7.05 -0.56
C GLU A 87 23.49 7.83 -0.17
N GLU A 88 23.12 8.84 -0.97
CA GLU A 88 21.89 9.61 -0.77
C GLU A 88 20.63 8.76 -0.99
N LEU A 89 20.66 7.83 -1.95
CA LEU A 89 19.56 6.90 -2.17
C LEU A 89 19.41 5.93 -0.99
N ASP A 90 20.51 5.34 -0.54
CA ASP A 90 20.56 4.41 0.60
C ASP A 90 19.99 5.10 1.85
N GLN A 91 20.43 6.34 2.14
CA GLN A 91 19.91 7.12 3.26
C GLN A 91 18.40 7.30 3.19
N GLN A 92 17.85 7.69 2.03
CA GLN A 92 16.41 7.88 1.90
C GLN A 92 15.61 6.59 2.09
N ILE A 93 16.10 5.46 1.55
CA ILE A 93 15.43 4.15 1.70
C ILE A 93 15.44 3.71 3.17
N PHE A 94 16.59 3.84 3.85
CA PHE A 94 16.72 3.46 5.25
C PHE A 94 15.92 4.39 6.19
N SER A 95 15.88 5.69 5.91
CA SER A 95 15.03 6.62 6.66
C SER A 95 13.54 6.34 6.46
N LEU A 96 13.10 5.86 5.29
CA LEU A 96 11.71 5.43 5.09
C LEU A 96 11.36 4.23 5.98
N PHE A 97 12.28 3.27 6.15
CA PHE A 97 12.10 2.16 7.05
C PHE A 97 12.04 2.62 8.51
N GLU A 98 12.98 3.46 8.94
CA GLU A 98 13.01 3.99 10.30
C GLU A 98 11.73 4.79 10.64
N ALA A 99 11.27 5.65 9.72
CA ALA A 99 10.01 6.37 9.86
C ALA A 99 8.79 5.44 9.92
N TYR A 100 8.84 4.32 9.18
CA TYR A 100 7.80 3.29 9.25
C TYR A 100 7.77 2.64 10.63
N ILE A 101 8.91 2.19 11.16
CA ILE A 101 9.03 1.58 12.50
C ILE A 101 8.56 2.55 13.57
N ALA A 102 9.02 3.81 13.56
CA ALA A 102 8.61 4.82 14.55
C ALA A 102 7.08 5.06 14.59
N ARG A 103 6.38 4.79 13.48
CA ARG A 103 4.91 4.91 13.42
C ARG A 103 4.18 3.68 13.96
N ILE A 104 4.74 2.49 13.76
CA ILE A 104 4.10 1.22 14.18
C ILE A 104 4.56 0.74 15.55
N ASP A 105 5.68 1.24 16.05
CA ASP A 105 6.28 0.86 17.32
C ASP A 105 7.14 2.01 17.86
N PRO A 106 6.50 3.10 18.33
CA PRO A 106 7.21 4.29 18.79
C PRO A 106 8.10 4.04 20.02
N ASP A 107 7.79 3.00 20.79
CA ASP A 107 8.49 2.62 22.01
C ASP A 107 9.54 1.51 21.78
N HIS A 108 9.71 1.06 20.53
CA HIS A 108 10.67 0.02 20.14
C HIS A 108 10.51 -1.34 20.86
N HIS A 109 9.28 -1.74 21.18
CA HIS A 109 9.00 -3.03 21.83
C HIS A 109 9.20 -4.25 20.92
N LEU A 110 9.22 -4.04 19.60
CA LEU A 110 9.40 -5.09 18.59
C LEU A 110 10.87 -5.42 18.34
N GLY A 111 11.81 -4.63 18.89
CA GLY A 111 13.25 -4.82 18.66
C GLY A 111 13.69 -4.61 17.22
N LEU A 112 12.87 -3.95 16.40
CA LEU A 112 13.17 -3.66 15.01
C LEU A 112 13.98 -2.37 14.91
N HIS A 113 15.19 -2.48 14.35
CA HIS A 113 16.09 -1.34 14.18
C HIS A 113 16.70 -1.34 12.78
N CYS A 114 16.75 -0.17 12.13
CA CYS A 114 17.35 -0.07 10.79
C CYS A 114 18.82 -0.49 10.75
N SER A 115 19.55 -0.30 11.86
CA SER A 115 20.96 -0.66 11.98
C SER A 115 21.21 -2.17 11.97
N GLU A 116 20.29 -2.94 12.55
CA GLU A 116 20.51 -4.36 12.89
C GLU A 116 19.58 -5.31 12.14
N SER A 117 18.36 -4.89 11.83
CA SER A 117 17.34 -5.73 11.22
C SER A 117 17.38 -5.75 9.70
N VAL A 118 17.93 -4.71 9.06
CA VAL A 118 17.94 -4.59 7.59
C VAL A 118 19.18 -5.25 7.00
N ILE A 119 18.98 -6.19 6.08
CA ILE A 119 20.07 -6.80 5.28
C ILE A 119 20.45 -5.85 4.15
N GLY A 120 19.45 -5.32 3.45
CA GLY A 120 19.64 -4.54 2.25
C GLY A 120 18.34 -4.37 1.46
N TYR A 121 18.47 -4.00 0.20
CA TYR A 121 17.34 -3.87 -0.72
C TYR A 121 17.67 -4.34 -2.14
N GLN A 122 16.62 -4.55 -2.92
CA GLN A 122 16.67 -4.88 -4.33
C GLN A 122 15.77 -3.94 -5.12
N MET A 123 16.25 -3.48 -6.27
CA MET A 123 15.47 -2.70 -7.22
C MET A 123 15.88 -3.07 -8.66
N GLY A 124 14.94 -3.59 -9.44
CA GLY A 124 15.27 -4.22 -10.71
C GLY A 124 16.28 -5.37 -10.52
N ASP A 125 17.37 -5.31 -11.27
CA ASP A 125 18.47 -6.28 -11.21
C ASP A 125 19.57 -5.91 -10.19
N VAL A 126 19.43 -4.74 -9.54
CA VAL A 126 20.40 -4.27 -8.56
C VAL A 126 20.04 -4.76 -7.18
N VAL A 127 20.98 -5.47 -6.56
CA VAL A 127 20.94 -5.87 -5.16
C VAL A 127 21.99 -5.06 -4.40
N ARG A 128 21.60 -4.44 -3.28
CA ARG A 128 22.48 -3.68 -2.40
C ARG A 128 22.32 -4.13 -0.97
N GLU A 129 23.38 -4.69 -0.41
CA GLU A 129 23.49 -4.91 1.03
C GLU A 129 23.78 -3.60 1.75
N LYS A 130 23.37 -3.50 3.02
CA LYS A 130 23.64 -2.32 3.85
C LYS A 130 25.15 -2.11 4.01
N GLY A 131 25.63 -0.95 3.58
CA GLY A 131 27.06 -0.61 3.58
C GLY A 131 27.83 -1.14 2.37
N ALA A 132 27.16 -1.69 1.36
CA ALA A 132 27.79 -2.12 0.12
C ALA A 132 28.36 -0.92 -0.67
N THR A 133 29.48 -1.15 -1.35
CA THR A 133 30.09 -0.15 -2.23
C THR A 133 29.13 0.23 -3.38
N PRO A 134 29.20 1.47 -3.90
CA PRO A 134 28.40 1.88 -5.06
C PRO A 134 28.71 1.03 -6.30
N PRO A 135 27.69 0.56 -7.06
CA PRO A 135 27.91 -0.08 -8.36
C PRO A 135 28.35 0.95 -9.40
N GLY A 136 28.83 0.47 -10.56
CA GLY A 136 29.32 1.34 -11.65
C GLY A 136 28.24 2.13 -12.42
N GLN A 137 26.97 1.77 -12.26
CA GLN A 137 25.82 2.48 -12.83
C GLN A 137 25.30 3.54 -11.84
N ILE A 138 24.62 4.58 -12.33
CA ILE A 138 24.00 5.59 -11.45
C ILE A 138 22.57 5.18 -11.04
N PRO A 139 22.04 5.68 -9.91
CA PRO A 139 20.68 5.37 -9.46
C PRO A 139 19.58 5.66 -10.49
N GLU A 140 19.71 6.78 -11.23
CA GLU A 140 18.73 7.21 -12.24
C GLU A 140 18.49 6.15 -13.32
N ASP A 141 19.53 5.42 -13.73
CA ASP A 141 19.45 4.40 -14.78
C ASP A 141 18.68 3.14 -14.33
N VAL A 142 18.59 2.92 -13.02
CA VAL A 142 17.99 1.71 -12.43
C VAL A 142 16.55 1.99 -11.95
N LEU A 143 16.29 3.21 -11.48
CA LEU A 143 15.03 3.59 -10.83
C LEU A 143 13.99 4.13 -11.83
N ALA A 144 13.41 3.22 -12.62
CA ALA A 144 12.26 3.55 -13.47
C ALA A 144 10.96 3.75 -12.64
N PRO A 145 9.95 4.50 -13.15
CA PRO A 145 8.67 4.68 -12.46
C PRO A 145 7.92 3.38 -12.13
N THR A 146 8.19 2.30 -12.86
CA THR A 146 7.61 0.96 -12.63
C THR A 146 8.42 0.12 -11.65
N THR A 147 9.62 0.56 -11.26
CA THR A 147 10.48 -0.16 -10.33
C THR A 147 9.88 -0.13 -8.93
N THR A 148 9.95 -1.27 -8.24
CA THR A 148 9.67 -1.36 -6.80
C THR A 148 10.99 -1.60 -6.09
N VAL A 149 11.28 -0.76 -5.09
CA VAL A 149 12.40 -0.97 -4.17
C VAL A 149 11.91 -1.90 -3.07
N ARG A 150 12.53 -3.08 -2.96
CA ARG A 150 12.17 -4.10 -1.96
C ARG A 150 13.28 -4.21 -0.94
N MET A 151 12.99 -3.89 0.31
CA MET A 151 13.89 -4.08 1.43
C MET A 151 13.75 -5.49 1.98
N PHE A 152 14.85 -6.03 2.53
CA PHE A 152 14.89 -7.36 3.13
C PHE A 152 15.40 -7.25 4.55
N LEU A 153 14.69 -7.91 5.47
CA LEU A 153 15.06 -7.99 6.86
C LEU A 153 15.72 -9.32 7.18
N ARG A 154 16.43 -9.35 8.31
CA ARG A 154 17.02 -10.57 8.84
C ARG A 154 15.93 -11.56 9.24
N GLY A 155 16.22 -12.83 9.01
CA GLY A 155 15.33 -13.95 9.28
C GLY A 155 16.12 -15.17 9.76
N ALA A 156 15.56 -16.36 9.56
CA ALA A 156 16.15 -17.60 10.06
C ALA A 156 17.59 -17.81 9.59
N ALA A 157 17.93 -17.41 8.36
CA ALA A 157 19.28 -17.51 7.81
C ALA A 157 20.33 -16.64 8.54
N GLN A 158 19.91 -15.62 9.28
CA GLN A 158 20.79 -14.78 10.12
C GLN A 158 20.49 -14.94 11.62
N HIS A 159 19.80 -16.02 12.01
CA HIS A 159 19.38 -16.28 13.39
C HIS A 159 18.56 -15.14 14.00
N ALA A 160 17.67 -14.54 13.20
CA ALA A 160 16.79 -13.44 13.61
C ALA A 160 15.33 -13.74 13.26
N VAL A 161 14.41 -12.99 13.87
CA VAL A 161 12.96 -13.12 13.62
C VAL A 161 12.35 -11.81 13.10
N ASP A 162 13.17 -10.82 12.72
CA ASP A 162 12.75 -9.46 12.39
C ASP A 162 11.73 -9.41 11.24
N SER A 163 11.99 -10.20 10.19
CA SER A 163 11.09 -10.37 9.07
C SER A 163 9.71 -10.93 9.50
N LEU A 164 9.71 -11.88 10.44
CA LEU A 164 8.47 -12.46 10.99
C LEU A 164 7.73 -11.49 11.90
N VAL A 165 8.44 -10.69 12.69
CA VAL A 165 7.85 -9.66 13.54
C VAL A 165 6.96 -8.76 12.70
N LEU A 166 7.47 -8.25 11.57
CA LEU A 166 6.67 -7.44 10.65
C LEU A 166 5.55 -8.22 9.94
N GLU A 167 5.78 -9.49 9.55
CA GLU A 167 4.74 -10.34 8.95
C GLU A 167 3.51 -10.51 9.87
N CYS A 168 3.75 -10.54 11.18
CA CYS A 168 2.72 -10.76 12.19
C CYS A 168 1.96 -9.50 12.56
N LEU A 169 2.48 -8.32 12.21
CA LEU A 169 1.76 -7.08 12.49
C LEU A 169 0.51 -7.02 11.63
N PRO A 170 -0.67 -6.76 12.24
CA PRO A 170 -1.87 -6.58 11.46
C PRO A 170 -1.66 -5.40 10.50
N ARG A 171 -2.07 -5.62 9.25
CA ARG A 171 -2.00 -4.62 8.17
C ARG A 171 -2.83 -3.37 8.47
N LYS A 172 -3.70 -3.43 9.48
CA LYS A 172 -4.48 -2.33 10.04
C LYS A 172 -4.18 -2.21 11.53
N GLN A 173 -4.12 -0.97 12.01
CA GLN A 173 -3.85 -0.63 13.40
C GLN A 173 -5.00 -1.13 14.28
N GLU A 174 -4.87 -2.36 14.78
CA GLU A 174 -5.72 -2.92 15.82
C GLU A 174 -4.89 -3.05 17.11
N ASP A 175 -5.59 -3.21 18.23
CA ASP A 175 -5.06 -3.04 19.59
C ASP A 175 -3.77 -3.83 19.85
N TYR A 176 -2.67 -3.15 20.22
CA TYR A 176 -1.33 -3.74 20.37
C TYR A 176 -1.26 -4.89 21.36
N SER A 177 -2.14 -4.90 22.37
CA SER A 177 -2.26 -6.00 23.33
C SER A 177 -2.62 -7.32 22.65
N HIS A 178 -3.56 -7.30 21.71
CA HIS A 178 -3.96 -8.47 20.94
C HIS A 178 -2.89 -8.85 19.90
N ILE A 179 -2.18 -7.86 19.35
CA ILE A 179 -1.03 -8.09 18.45
C ILE A 179 0.08 -8.86 19.17
N MET A 180 0.44 -8.46 20.38
CA MET A 180 1.47 -9.14 21.16
C MET A 180 1.05 -10.57 21.55
N GLU A 181 -0.23 -10.80 21.84
CA GLU A 181 -0.78 -12.15 22.05
C GLU A 181 -0.73 -13.00 20.78
N MET A 182 -1.12 -12.44 19.63
CA MET A 182 -0.99 -13.10 18.33
C MET A 182 0.47 -13.43 18.00
N PHE A 183 1.39 -12.50 18.30
CA PHE A 183 2.81 -12.67 18.07
C PHE A 183 3.39 -13.77 18.96
N GLN A 184 3.07 -13.80 20.26
CA GLN A 184 3.47 -14.89 21.15
C GLN A 184 2.89 -16.24 20.75
N ASN A 185 1.65 -16.28 20.27
CA ASN A 185 1.04 -17.50 19.72
C ASN A 185 1.74 -17.97 18.43
N LYS A 186 2.10 -17.07 17.52
CA LYS A 186 2.86 -17.42 16.31
C LYS A 186 4.29 -17.84 16.63
N LEU A 187 4.97 -17.18 17.57
CA LEU A 187 6.29 -17.58 18.06
C LEU A 187 6.24 -18.96 18.72
N SER A 188 5.22 -19.25 19.51
CA SER A 188 5.01 -20.58 20.11
C SER A 188 4.76 -21.65 19.04
N GLN A 189 4.08 -21.31 17.94
CA GLN A 189 3.96 -22.21 16.79
C GLN A 189 5.29 -22.37 16.04
N CYS A 190 6.09 -21.32 15.91
CA CYS A 190 7.41 -21.39 15.26
C CYS A 190 8.41 -22.19 16.09
N SER A 191 8.41 -22.05 17.43
CA SER A 191 9.20 -22.89 18.32
C SER A 191 8.75 -24.34 18.25
N TYR A 192 7.43 -24.59 18.17
CA TYR A 192 6.88 -25.93 17.97
C TYR A 192 7.29 -26.54 16.61
N ILE A 193 7.41 -25.72 15.56
CA ILE A 193 7.91 -26.17 14.26
C ILE A 193 9.42 -26.45 14.33
N SER A 194 10.20 -25.62 15.04
CA SER A 194 11.63 -25.83 15.27
C SER A 194 11.90 -27.14 16.04
N GLU A 195 11.21 -27.36 17.16
CA GLU A 195 11.30 -28.60 17.95
C GLU A 195 10.92 -29.84 17.12
N ARG A 196 9.98 -29.70 16.19
CA ARG A 196 9.54 -30.80 15.33
C ARG A 196 10.49 -31.07 14.15
N PHE A 197 11.25 -30.07 13.71
CA PHE A 197 12.34 -30.26 12.75
C PHE A 197 13.54 -30.94 13.41
N ASP A 198 13.93 -30.52 14.62
CA ASP A 198 15.01 -31.19 15.38
C ASP A 198 14.66 -32.66 15.67
N CYS A 199 13.40 -32.95 16.03
CA CYS A 199 12.91 -34.32 16.27
C CYS A 199 12.85 -35.21 15.01
N MET A 200 12.90 -34.63 13.80
CA MET A 200 12.92 -35.38 12.53
C MET A 200 14.33 -35.61 11.98
N THR A 201 15.35 -35.03 12.62
CA THR A 201 16.78 -35.17 12.26
C THR A 201 17.58 -36.09 13.19
N GLU A 202 16.93 -36.77 14.13
CA GLU A 202 17.50 -37.89 14.91
C GLU A 202 17.05 -39.27 14.39
#